data_AF-A0A934XNU1-F1
#
_entry.id   AF-A0A934XNU1-F1
#
_cell.length_a   1.000
_cell.length_b   1.000
_cell.length_c   1.000
_cell.angle_alpha   90.00
_cell.angle_beta   90.00
_cell.angle_gamma   90.00
#
_symmetry.space_group_name_H-M   'P 1'
#
loop_
_entity.id
_entity.type
_entity.pdbx_description
1 polymer ?
#
loop_
_entity_poly.entity_id
_entity_poly.type
_entity_poly.pdbx_seq_one_letter_code
_entity_poly.pdbx_strand_id
1 'polypeptide(L)'
;MPCNFTFAHYREILSEARALGFACVSFQDLLDGKADGAARVLLLRHDIDFTVVNALRLAQIEHELGATATYFVRLHAVHYNPLALATMRQLHEIQRLGGELGLHYEAPYVAALGFDDEEGLRREKLILETGLAITVQGVCPHEVVRTNTMVLPEAAVSAAGFRYQAYAPQFFGGLKYLSDSSARWREGCVCGWLGRVDRLYVLTHGFWWYEQTPLENY
;
A
#
# COMPACT_ATOMS: atom_id res chain seq x y z
N MET A 1 -5.39 7.61 21.94
CA MET A 1 -6.72 7.90 21.37
C MET A 1 -7.17 6.71 20.54
N PRO A 2 -8.45 6.29 20.55
CA PRO A 2 -8.93 5.26 19.62
C PRO A 2 -8.90 5.79 18.18
N CYS A 3 -8.63 4.93 17.20
CA CYS A 3 -8.65 5.31 15.79
C CYS A 3 -10.08 5.53 15.34
N ASN A 4 -10.36 6.71 14.76
CA ASN A 4 -11.69 7.05 14.25
C ASN A 4 -11.78 7.01 12.71
N PHE A 5 -10.71 6.57 12.04
CA PHE A 5 -10.65 6.46 10.58
C PHE A 5 -10.95 7.77 9.82
N THR A 6 -10.59 8.92 10.40
CA THR A 6 -10.68 10.20 9.70
C THR A 6 -9.36 10.58 9.06
N PHE A 7 -9.40 11.35 7.96
CA PHE A 7 -8.20 11.93 7.38
C PHE A 7 -7.48 12.88 8.35
N ALA A 8 -8.22 13.55 9.23
CA ALA A 8 -7.63 14.33 10.33
C ALA A 8 -6.77 13.44 11.23
N HIS A 9 -7.29 12.27 11.62
CA HIS A 9 -6.54 11.33 12.44
C HIS A 9 -5.36 10.68 11.70
N TYR A 10 -5.48 10.41 10.40
CA TYR A 10 -4.34 9.97 9.58
C TYR A 10 -3.22 11.02 9.58
N ARG A 11 -3.59 12.30 9.41
CA ARG A 11 -2.65 13.42 9.49
C ARG A 11 -2.00 13.51 10.86
N GLU A 12 -2.74 13.31 11.95
CA GLU A 12 -2.18 13.27 13.31
C GLU A 12 -1.13 12.16 13.45
N ILE A 13 -1.44 10.94 12.99
CA ILE A 13 -0.51 9.80 13.01
C ILE A 13 0.80 10.15 12.31
N LEU A 14 0.73 10.66 11.08
CA LEU A 14 1.93 11.00 10.33
C LEU A 14 2.66 12.20 10.94
N SER A 15 1.93 13.21 11.42
CA SER A 15 2.55 14.39 12.05
C SER A 15 3.32 13.99 13.31
N GLU A 16 2.76 13.11 14.14
CA GLU A 16 3.42 12.56 15.33
C GLU A 16 4.62 11.68 14.95
N ALA A 17 4.49 10.82 13.94
CA ALA A 17 5.60 10.00 13.45
C ALA A 17 6.77 10.88 12.99
N ARG A 18 6.50 11.95 12.22
CA ARG A 18 7.52 12.90 11.77
C ARG A 18 8.15 13.66 12.95
N ALA A 19 7.36 14.10 13.92
CA ALA A 19 7.87 14.75 15.14
C ALA A 19 8.78 13.83 15.97
N LEU A 20 8.49 12.53 15.98
CA LEU A 20 9.32 11.51 16.60
C LEU A 20 10.53 11.09 15.75
N GLY A 21 10.74 11.69 14.57
CA GLY A 21 11.90 11.43 13.72
C GLY A 21 11.80 10.15 12.87
N PHE A 22 10.59 9.64 12.62
CA PHE A 22 10.42 8.53 11.68
C PHE A 22 10.70 8.96 10.23
N ALA A 23 11.52 8.18 9.53
CA ALA A 23 11.54 8.16 8.08
C ALA A 23 10.27 7.44 7.59
N CYS A 24 9.31 8.20 7.04
CA CYS A 24 8.05 7.68 6.53
C CYS A 24 8.21 7.42 5.03
N VAL A 25 8.33 6.15 4.64
CA VAL A 25 8.87 5.75 3.33
C VAL A 25 8.00 4.70 2.63
N SER A 26 8.05 4.72 1.30
CA SER A 26 7.58 3.62 0.43
C SER A 26 8.54 2.43 0.46
N PHE A 27 8.14 1.31 -0.15
CA PHE A 27 9.03 0.17 -0.37
C PHE A 27 10.21 0.52 -1.25
N GLN A 28 9.98 1.23 -2.36
CA GLN A 28 11.06 1.67 -3.23
C GLN A 28 12.05 2.56 -2.48
N ASP A 29 11.58 3.51 -1.67
CA ASP A 29 12.44 4.38 -0.87
C ASP A 29 13.28 3.61 0.15
N LEU A 30 12.69 2.60 0.80
CA LEU A 30 13.40 1.72 1.71
C LEU A 30 14.48 0.90 0.98
N LEU A 31 14.15 0.34 -0.19
CA LEU A 31 15.09 -0.46 -0.99
C LEU A 31 16.18 0.39 -1.67
N ASP A 32 15.92 1.67 -1.90
CA ASP A 32 16.87 2.65 -2.45
C ASP A 32 17.73 3.31 -1.36
N GLY A 33 17.61 2.85 -0.10
CA GLY A 33 18.42 3.32 1.01
C GLY A 33 18.05 4.72 1.51
N LYS A 34 16.88 5.27 1.16
CA LYS A 34 16.45 6.60 1.64
C LYS A 34 16.17 6.66 3.13
N ALA A 35 16.02 5.49 3.77
CA ALA A 35 15.92 5.35 5.22
C ALA A 35 17.21 4.78 5.86
N ASP A 36 18.32 4.69 5.11
CA ASP A 36 19.58 4.19 5.66
C ASP A 36 20.10 5.15 6.74
N GLY A 37 20.43 4.59 7.91
CA GLY A 37 20.83 5.38 9.08
C GLY A 37 19.67 6.03 9.84
N ALA A 38 18.43 5.92 9.37
CA ALA A 38 17.27 6.35 10.15
C ALA A 38 17.10 5.44 11.36
N ALA A 39 17.13 6.02 12.56
CA ALA A 39 16.87 5.28 13.80
C ALA A 39 15.43 4.76 13.86
N ARG A 40 14.50 5.46 13.21
CA ARG A 40 13.07 5.12 13.17
C ARG A 40 12.53 5.10 11.75
N VAL A 41 11.79 4.06 11.40
CA VAL A 41 11.26 3.83 10.05
C VAL A 41 9.77 3.49 10.13
N LEU A 42 8.98 4.17 9.32
CA LEU A 42 7.58 3.89 9.09
C LEU A 42 7.41 3.55 7.60
N LEU A 43 7.40 2.26 7.28
CA LEU A 43 7.13 1.76 5.94
C LEU A 43 5.62 1.80 5.69
N LEU A 44 5.18 2.61 4.73
CA LEU A 44 3.77 2.85 4.44
C LEU A 44 3.32 2.12 3.18
N ARG A 45 2.20 1.42 3.31
CA ARG A 45 1.51 0.71 2.23
C ARG A 45 0.01 1.01 2.24
N HIS A 46 -0.53 1.20 1.05
CA HIS A 46 -1.95 1.36 0.80
C HIS A 46 -2.43 0.35 -0.24
N ASP A 47 -3.42 -0.47 0.10
CA ASP A 47 -4.11 -1.30 -0.89
C ASP A 47 -5.35 -0.56 -1.39
N ILE A 48 -5.47 -0.44 -2.71
CA ILE A 48 -6.61 0.23 -3.37
C ILE A 48 -7.63 -0.83 -3.78
N ASP A 49 -8.56 -1.16 -2.87
CA ASP A 49 -9.56 -2.21 -3.14
C ASP A 49 -10.85 -1.70 -3.80
N PHE A 50 -11.25 -0.48 -3.45
CA PHE A 50 -12.60 0.03 -3.73
C PHE A 50 -12.64 1.38 -4.46
N THR A 51 -11.77 2.32 -4.08
CA THR A 51 -11.75 3.66 -4.69
C THR A 51 -10.36 4.28 -4.63
N VAL A 52 -9.98 4.96 -5.71
CA VAL A 52 -8.73 5.74 -5.79
C VAL A 52 -8.89 7.12 -5.13
N VAL A 53 -10.12 7.62 -4.96
CA VAL A 53 -10.39 8.96 -4.40
C VAL A 53 -9.75 9.12 -3.01
N ASN A 54 -10.02 8.17 -2.11
CA ASN A 54 -9.49 8.24 -0.75
C ASN A 54 -8.00 7.91 -0.69
N ALA A 55 -7.50 7.03 -1.57
CA ALA A 55 -6.07 6.77 -1.70
C ALA A 55 -5.32 8.05 -2.11
N LEU A 56 -5.85 8.81 -3.07
CA LEU A 56 -5.30 10.12 -3.44
C LEU A 56 -5.34 11.10 -2.26
N ARG A 57 -6.37 11.06 -1.43
CA ARG A 57 -6.45 11.92 -0.23
C ARG A 57 -5.36 11.58 0.79
N LEU A 58 -5.04 10.30 0.98
CA LEU A 58 -3.89 9.88 1.80
C LEU A 58 -2.57 10.40 1.21
N ALA A 59 -2.36 10.26 -0.11
CA ALA A 59 -1.16 10.70 -0.79
C ALA A 59 -0.92 12.21 -0.67
N GLN A 60 -1.99 13.01 -0.68
CA GLN A 60 -1.91 14.46 -0.43
C GLN A 60 -1.42 14.76 1.00
N ILE A 61 -1.95 14.07 2.00
CA ILE A 61 -1.54 14.24 3.40
C ILE A 61 -0.08 13.81 3.60
N GLU A 62 0.31 12.69 3.00
CA GLU A 62 1.69 12.19 3.01
C GLU A 62 2.65 13.21 2.41
N HIS A 63 2.34 13.71 1.21
CA HIS A 63 3.14 14.72 0.52
C HIS A 63 3.32 15.99 1.35
N GLU A 64 2.23 16.51 1.92
CA GLU A 64 2.25 17.70 2.79
C GLU A 64 3.12 17.51 4.04
N LEU A 65 3.27 16.27 4.53
CA LEU A 65 4.07 15.93 5.70
C LEU A 65 5.47 15.38 5.37
N GLY A 66 5.84 15.39 4.08
CA GLY A 66 7.12 14.87 3.60
C GLY A 66 7.28 13.37 3.82
N ALA A 67 6.19 12.62 3.69
CA ALA A 67 6.15 11.16 3.70
C ALA A 67 5.90 10.63 2.29
N THR A 68 6.30 9.38 2.06
CA THR A 68 5.98 8.61 0.84
C THR A 68 5.40 7.26 1.24
N ALA A 69 4.64 6.65 0.34
CA ALA A 69 4.03 5.35 0.55
C ALA A 69 3.89 4.59 -0.78
N THR A 70 3.67 3.29 -0.69
CA THR A 70 3.39 2.44 -1.86
C THR A 70 1.90 2.14 -1.94
N TYR A 71 1.32 2.36 -3.11
CA TYR A 71 -0.10 2.19 -3.44
C TYR A 71 -0.26 1.01 -4.40
N PHE A 72 -0.82 -0.09 -3.92
CA PHE A 72 -1.08 -1.26 -4.75
C PHE A 72 -2.42 -1.12 -5.47
N VAL A 73 -2.35 -1.00 -6.80
CA VAL A 73 -3.50 -0.84 -7.70
C VAL A 73 -4.03 -2.21 -8.08
N ARG A 74 -5.28 -2.49 -7.70
CA ARG A 74 -6.00 -3.70 -8.11
C ARG A 74 -6.54 -3.55 -9.53
N LEU A 75 -6.16 -4.47 -10.42
CA LEU A 75 -6.51 -4.40 -11.85
C LEU A 75 -7.98 -4.77 -12.10
N HIS A 76 -8.47 -5.81 -11.42
CA HIS A 76 -9.84 -6.33 -11.59
C HIS A 76 -10.77 -5.88 -10.45
N ALA A 77 -10.55 -4.67 -9.93
CA ALA A 77 -11.43 -4.07 -8.94
C ALA A 77 -12.85 -3.92 -9.53
N VAL A 78 -13.87 -4.32 -8.75
CA VAL A 78 -15.28 -4.22 -9.16
C VAL A 78 -15.75 -2.76 -9.20
N HIS A 79 -15.17 -1.90 -8.38
CA HIS A 79 -15.67 -0.56 -8.09
C HIS A 79 -14.93 0.56 -8.81
N TYR A 80 -13.80 0.27 -9.45
CA TYR A 80 -13.09 1.23 -10.28
C TYR A 80 -12.32 0.50 -11.39
N ASN A 81 -12.10 1.19 -12.51
CA ASN A 81 -11.23 0.73 -13.58
C ASN A 81 -9.94 1.57 -13.56
N PRO A 82 -8.75 0.99 -13.35
CA PRO A 82 -7.48 1.72 -13.37
C PRO A 82 -7.26 2.53 -14.65
N LEU A 83 -7.76 2.04 -15.78
CA LEU A 83 -7.57 2.61 -17.12
C LEU A 83 -8.69 3.59 -17.53
N ALA A 84 -9.67 3.84 -16.66
CA ALA A 84 -10.62 4.93 -16.90
C ALA A 84 -9.91 6.27 -16.70
N LEU A 85 -10.11 7.23 -17.60
CA LEU A 85 -9.40 8.53 -17.61
C LEU A 85 -9.42 9.25 -16.25
N ALA A 86 -10.56 9.21 -15.53
CA ALA A 86 -10.67 9.82 -14.21
C ALA A 86 -9.75 9.12 -13.19
N THR A 87 -9.77 7.80 -13.12
CA THR A 87 -8.91 6.99 -12.27
C THR A 87 -7.44 7.17 -12.61
N MET A 88 -7.10 7.12 -13.90
CA MET A 88 -5.72 7.30 -14.37
C MET A 88 -5.14 8.64 -13.90
N ARG A 89 -5.92 9.74 -14.01
CA ARG A 89 -5.50 11.06 -13.52
C ARG A 89 -5.21 11.06 -12.03
N GLN A 90 -6.01 10.35 -11.24
CA GLN A 90 -5.80 10.25 -9.80
C GLN A 90 -4.56 9.40 -9.45
N LEU A 91 -4.34 8.28 -10.15
CA LEU A 91 -3.16 7.44 -9.97
C LEU A 91 -1.88 8.20 -10.36
N HIS A 92 -1.90 8.94 -11.46
CA HIS A 92 -0.79 9.83 -11.83
C HIS A 92 -0.55 10.94 -10.81
N GLU A 93 -1.62 11.49 -10.24
CA GLU A 93 -1.48 12.50 -9.19
C GLU A 93 -0.84 11.91 -7.93
N ILE A 94 -1.19 10.67 -7.53
CA ILE A 94 -0.51 9.95 -6.44
C ILE A 94 1.00 9.85 -6.72
N GLN A 95 1.40 9.49 -7.95
CA GLN A 95 2.83 9.48 -8.31
C GLN A 95 3.49 10.85 -8.30
N ARG A 96 2.80 11.88 -8.80
CA ARG A 96 3.31 13.27 -8.80
C ARG A 96 3.56 13.77 -7.38
N LEU A 97 2.77 13.28 -6.42
CA LEU A 97 2.90 13.57 -4.99
C LEU A 97 4.01 12.75 -4.30
N GLY A 98 4.63 11.79 -5.00
CA GLY A 98 5.72 10.95 -4.50
C GLY A 98 5.30 9.53 -4.12
N GLY A 99 4.04 9.16 -4.33
CA GLY A 99 3.55 7.80 -4.09
C GLY A 99 4.09 6.81 -5.12
N GLU A 100 4.54 5.65 -4.66
CA GLU A 100 4.90 4.54 -5.54
C GLU A 100 3.63 3.78 -5.96
N LEU A 101 3.50 3.39 -7.24
CA LEU A 101 2.41 2.52 -7.69
C LEU A 101 2.90 1.07 -7.87
N GLY A 102 2.21 0.13 -7.24
CA GLY A 102 2.44 -1.31 -7.32
C GLY A 102 1.24 -2.06 -7.91
N LEU A 103 1.42 -3.33 -8.27
CA LEU A 103 0.31 -4.22 -8.68
C LEU A 103 -0.32 -4.90 -7.46
N HIS A 104 -1.64 -4.76 -7.28
CA HIS A 104 -2.39 -5.60 -6.35
C HIS A 104 -2.93 -6.82 -7.10
N TYR A 105 -2.21 -7.93 -6.98
CA TYR A 105 -2.35 -9.12 -7.82
C TYR A 105 -3.42 -10.09 -7.32
N GLU A 106 -4.23 -10.61 -8.24
CA GLU A 106 -5.36 -11.50 -7.93
C GLU A 106 -5.17 -12.90 -8.52
N ALA A 107 -4.37 -13.72 -7.86
CA ALA A 107 -4.07 -15.09 -8.30
C ALA A 107 -5.33 -15.92 -8.68
N PRO A 108 -6.46 -15.87 -7.94
CA PRO A 108 -7.65 -16.61 -8.34
C PRO A 108 -8.27 -16.14 -9.67
N TYR A 109 -8.20 -14.84 -9.96
CA TYR A 109 -8.71 -14.28 -11.22
C TYR A 109 -7.86 -14.77 -12.39
N VAL A 110 -6.54 -14.70 -12.24
CA VAL A 110 -5.57 -15.20 -13.23
C VAL A 110 -5.73 -16.69 -13.48
N ALA A 111 -5.84 -17.48 -12.41
CA ALA A 111 -6.04 -18.93 -12.50
C ALA A 111 -7.35 -19.28 -13.22
N ALA A 112 -8.42 -18.51 -13.00
CA ALA A 112 -9.70 -18.70 -13.70
C ALA A 112 -9.61 -18.42 -15.21
N LEU A 113 -8.64 -17.60 -15.64
CA LEU A 113 -8.32 -17.38 -17.06
C LEU A 113 -7.37 -18.44 -17.64
N GLY A 114 -6.90 -19.39 -16.83
CA GLY A 114 -6.02 -20.49 -17.26
C GLY A 114 -4.54 -20.14 -17.32
N PHE A 115 -4.11 -19.05 -16.67
CA PHE A 115 -2.70 -18.69 -16.57
C PHE A 115 -2.12 -19.14 -15.22
N ASP A 116 -0.82 -19.44 -15.21
CA ASP A 116 -0.06 -19.58 -13.97
C ASP A 116 0.36 -18.19 -13.42
N ASP A 117 0.97 -18.18 -12.24
CA ASP A 117 1.37 -16.93 -11.59
C ASP A 117 2.43 -16.15 -12.35
N GLU A 118 3.37 -16.81 -13.03
CA GLU A 118 4.43 -16.13 -13.77
C GLU A 118 3.83 -15.36 -14.96
N GLU A 119 3.03 -16.04 -15.78
CA GLU A 119 2.38 -15.42 -16.92
C GLU A 119 1.34 -14.38 -16.47
N GLY A 120 0.58 -14.67 -15.40
CA GLY A 120 -0.35 -13.73 -14.80
C GLY A 120 0.30 -12.42 -14.37
N LEU A 121 1.35 -12.53 -13.55
CA LEU A 121 2.12 -11.38 -13.08
C LEU A 121 2.69 -10.56 -14.24
N ARG A 122 3.30 -11.22 -15.23
CA ARG A 122 3.87 -10.57 -16.40
C ARG A 122 2.81 -9.80 -17.20
N ARG A 123 1.64 -10.41 -17.42
CA ARG A 123 0.53 -9.81 -18.16
C ARG A 123 -0.06 -8.61 -17.44
N GLU A 124 -0.38 -8.76 -16.16
CA GLU A 124 -1.02 -7.69 -15.39
C GLU A 124 -0.07 -6.50 -15.16
N LYS A 125 1.23 -6.77 -14.93
CA LYS A 125 2.28 -5.76 -14.93
C LYS A 125 2.27 -4.97 -16.23
N LEU A 126 2.32 -5.67 -17.38
CA LEU A 126 2.34 -5.03 -18.69
C LEU A 126 1.10 -4.17 -18.95
N ILE A 127 -0.09 -4.62 -18.52
CA ILE A 127 -1.33 -3.86 -18.64
C ILE A 127 -1.25 -2.56 -17.85
N LEU A 128 -0.82 -2.60 -16.58
CA LEU A 128 -0.67 -1.40 -15.76
C LEU A 128 0.41 -0.46 -16.30
N GLU A 129 1.59 -0.98 -16.64
CA GLU A 129 2.71 -0.16 -17.14
C GLU A 129 2.36 0.52 -18.47
N THR A 130 1.76 -0.22 -19.41
CA THR A 130 1.37 0.34 -20.72
C THR A 130 0.17 1.27 -20.59
N GLY A 131 -0.85 0.83 -19.84
CA GLY A 131 -2.10 1.57 -19.71
C GLY A 131 -1.95 2.86 -18.93
N LEU A 132 -1.06 2.90 -17.94
CA LEU A 132 -0.76 4.10 -17.15
C LEU A 132 0.51 4.82 -17.63
N ALA A 133 1.32 4.28 -18.54
CA ALA A 133 2.62 4.83 -18.90
C ALA A 133 3.55 5.05 -17.67
N ILE A 134 3.64 4.03 -16.82
CA ILE A 134 4.45 4.02 -15.59
C ILE A 134 5.38 2.82 -15.55
N THR A 135 6.32 2.82 -14.61
CA THR A 135 7.03 1.60 -14.20
C THR A 135 6.42 1.08 -12.91
N VAL A 136 6.15 -0.22 -12.85
CA VAL A 136 5.66 -0.90 -11.65
C VAL A 136 6.80 -1.76 -11.10
N GLN A 137 7.27 -1.48 -9.89
CA GLN A 137 8.40 -2.21 -9.29
C GLN A 137 7.95 -3.26 -8.26
N GLY A 138 6.84 -3.00 -7.57
CA GLY A 138 6.30 -3.86 -6.52
C GLY A 138 5.03 -4.61 -6.90
N VAL A 139 4.83 -5.77 -6.29
CA VAL A 139 3.56 -6.51 -6.32
C VAL A 139 3.10 -6.88 -4.92
N CYS A 140 1.80 -7.02 -4.73
CA CYS A 140 1.23 -7.62 -3.54
C CYS A 140 0.01 -8.50 -3.87
N PRO A 141 -0.07 -9.74 -3.36
CA PRO A 141 -1.29 -10.54 -3.48
C PRO A 141 -2.48 -9.92 -2.72
N HIS A 142 -3.64 -9.90 -3.37
CA HIS A 142 -4.94 -9.54 -2.79
C HIS A 142 -5.58 -10.75 -2.08
N GLU A 143 -6.34 -10.46 -1.02
CA GLU A 143 -7.13 -11.46 -0.26
C GLU A 143 -6.35 -12.68 0.28
N VAL A 144 -5.09 -12.47 0.68
CA VAL A 144 -4.18 -13.52 1.17
C VAL A 144 -4.74 -14.50 2.21
N VAL A 145 -5.65 -14.05 3.08
CA VAL A 145 -6.30 -14.89 4.09
C VAL A 145 -7.39 -15.81 3.49
N ARG A 146 -8.09 -15.34 2.46
CA ARG A 146 -9.15 -16.10 1.79
C ARG A 146 -8.60 -17.05 0.72
N THR A 147 -7.46 -16.69 0.12
CA THR A 147 -6.83 -17.42 -0.98
C THR A 147 -5.73 -18.38 -0.51
N ASN A 148 -5.30 -18.28 0.75
CA ASN A 148 -4.15 -19.01 1.31
C ASN A 148 -2.85 -18.80 0.49
N THR A 149 -2.77 -17.71 -0.28
CA THR A 149 -1.67 -17.35 -1.17
C THR A 149 -0.93 -16.12 -0.62
N MET A 150 -0.53 -16.18 0.66
CA MET A 150 0.15 -15.08 1.36
C MET A 150 1.44 -14.61 0.67
N VAL A 151 2.12 -15.54 0.00
CA VAL A 151 3.45 -15.30 -0.58
C VAL A 151 3.40 -15.83 -2.01
N LEU A 152 3.57 -14.92 -2.97
CA LEU A 152 3.73 -15.32 -4.37
C LEU A 152 5.06 -16.05 -4.54
N PRO A 153 5.17 -17.05 -5.43
CA PRO A 153 6.43 -17.72 -5.69
C PRO A 153 7.50 -16.71 -6.11
N GLU A 154 8.62 -16.64 -5.37
CA GLU A 154 9.68 -15.65 -5.63
C GLU A 154 10.25 -15.76 -7.05
N ALA A 155 10.36 -16.99 -7.56
CA ALA A 155 10.75 -17.25 -8.95
C ALA A 155 9.80 -16.59 -9.96
N ALA A 156 8.48 -16.68 -9.75
CA ALA A 156 7.49 -16.06 -10.63
C ALA A 156 7.53 -14.53 -10.54
N VAL A 157 7.65 -13.98 -9.33
CA VAL A 157 7.79 -12.53 -9.09
C VAL A 157 9.02 -11.97 -9.82
N SER A 158 10.17 -12.64 -9.68
CA SER A 158 11.43 -12.26 -10.33
C SER A 158 11.38 -12.42 -11.85
N ALA A 159 10.83 -13.53 -12.36
CA ALA A 159 10.68 -13.78 -13.79
C ALA A 159 9.75 -12.76 -14.48
N ALA A 160 8.71 -12.30 -13.77
CA ALA A 160 7.84 -11.22 -14.23
C ALA A 160 8.48 -9.82 -14.11
N GLY A 161 9.71 -9.71 -13.60
CA GLY A 161 10.46 -8.45 -13.52
C GLY A 161 10.00 -7.52 -12.40
N PHE A 162 9.39 -8.04 -11.34
CA PHE A 162 9.15 -7.26 -10.11
C PHE A 162 10.41 -7.24 -9.25
N ARG A 163 10.71 -6.08 -8.67
CA ARG A 163 11.84 -5.91 -7.75
C ARG A 163 11.55 -6.51 -6.38
N TYR A 164 10.29 -6.52 -5.97
CA TYR A 164 9.89 -7.04 -4.67
C TYR A 164 8.40 -7.44 -4.65
N GLN A 165 8.04 -8.24 -3.65
CA GLN A 165 6.64 -8.41 -3.21
C GLN A 165 6.44 -7.91 -1.78
N ALA A 166 5.30 -7.31 -1.48
CA ALA A 166 5.06 -6.65 -0.18
C ALA A 166 4.99 -7.61 1.02
N TYR A 167 4.86 -8.92 0.79
CA TYR A 167 4.90 -9.98 1.81
C TYR A 167 6.25 -10.70 1.92
N ALA A 168 7.29 -10.25 1.20
CA ALA A 168 8.61 -10.89 1.27
C ALA A 168 9.18 -10.84 2.70
N PRO A 169 9.83 -11.91 3.20
CA PRO A 169 10.35 -11.98 4.57
C PRO A 169 11.25 -10.81 4.98
N GLN A 170 12.00 -10.24 4.03
CA GLN A 170 12.88 -9.09 4.24
C GLN A 170 12.18 -7.85 4.81
N PHE A 171 10.87 -7.71 4.60
CA PHE A 171 10.09 -6.57 5.11
C PHE A 171 9.43 -6.83 6.47
N PHE A 172 9.45 -8.08 6.94
CA PHE A 172 8.90 -8.49 8.25
C PHE A 172 10.00 -8.73 9.28
N GLY A 173 11.23 -8.97 8.84
CA GLY A 173 12.40 -9.07 9.71
C GLY A 173 12.71 -7.75 10.42
N GLY A 174 12.15 -7.56 11.61
CA GLY A 174 12.45 -6.40 12.48
C GLY A 174 11.52 -5.19 12.32
N LEU A 175 10.46 -5.29 11.51
CA LEU A 175 9.39 -4.28 11.45
C LEU A 175 8.14 -4.82 12.15
N LYS A 176 7.52 -4.01 13.01
CA LYS A 176 6.20 -4.30 13.58
C LYS A 176 5.14 -4.07 12.51
N TYR A 177 4.54 -5.16 12.01
CA TYR A 177 3.47 -5.09 11.04
C TYR A 177 2.13 -4.72 11.70
N LEU A 178 1.42 -3.74 11.14
CA LEU A 178 0.08 -3.34 11.54
C LEU A 178 -0.78 -3.18 10.28
N SER A 179 -2.05 -3.58 10.36
CA SER A 179 -3.00 -3.44 9.27
C SER A 179 -4.38 -3.03 9.78
N ASP A 180 -5.05 -2.16 9.02
CA ASP A 180 -6.46 -1.78 9.22
C ASP A 180 -7.46 -2.67 8.47
N SER A 181 -7.03 -3.79 7.88
CA SER A 181 -7.91 -4.70 7.13
C SER A 181 -9.23 -4.95 7.85
N SER A 182 -10.34 -4.85 7.12
CA SER A 182 -11.71 -4.92 7.66
C SER A 182 -12.04 -3.81 8.67
N ALA A 183 -11.49 -2.60 8.47
CA ALA A 183 -11.60 -1.45 9.38
C ALA A 183 -11.19 -1.78 10.83
N ARG A 184 -10.23 -2.70 11.01
CA ARG A 184 -9.87 -3.22 12.34
C ARG A 184 -8.37 -3.34 12.53
N TRP A 185 -7.84 -2.50 13.40
CA TRP A 185 -6.50 -2.63 13.96
C TRP A 185 -6.43 -3.75 15.00
N ARG A 186 -6.07 -4.97 14.58
CA ARG A 186 -6.06 -6.16 15.46
C ARG A 186 -5.15 -6.02 16.69
N GLU A 187 -4.05 -5.30 16.53
CA GLU A 187 -3.05 -5.07 17.58
C GLU A 187 -3.03 -3.61 18.06
N GLY A 188 -4.13 -2.87 17.83
CA GLY A 188 -4.22 -1.44 18.13
C GLY A 188 -3.69 -0.56 17.00
N CYS A 189 -4.20 0.68 16.95
CA CYS A 189 -3.87 1.65 15.91
C CYS A 189 -2.40 2.07 15.98
N VAL A 190 -1.84 2.46 14.82
CA VAL A 190 -0.47 2.98 14.65
C VAL A 190 -0.12 4.05 15.69
N CYS A 191 -1.05 4.98 16.01
CA CYS A 191 -0.81 6.02 17.02
C CYS A 191 -0.43 5.47 18.40
N GLY A 192 -0.85 4.24 18.75
CA GLY A 192 -0.50 3.60 20.02
C GLY A 192 0.89 2.95 20.03
N TRP A 193 1.53 2.84 18.87
CA TRP A 193 2.83 2.19 18.67
C TRP A 193 3.96 3.19 18.41
N LEU A 194 3.64 4.40 17.95
CA LEU A 194 4.60 5.48 17.79
C LEU A 194 5.37 5.74 19.10
N GLY A 195 6.70 5.80 19.02
CA GLY A 195 7.58 5.98 20.17
C GLY A 195 7.79 4.73 21.05
N ARG A 196 7.03 3.65 20.84
CA ARG A 196 7.21 2.36 21.53
C ARG A 196 8.01 1.35 20.71
N VAL A 197 7.91 1.46 19.39
CA VAL A 197 8.68 0.68 18.44
C VAL A 197 9.30 1.62 17.42
N ASP A 198 10.55 1.37 17.07
CA ASP A 198 11.28 2.25 16.16
C ASP A 198 11.01 1.90 14.68
N ARG A 199 10.54 0.68 14.39
CA ARG A 199 10.35 0.19 13.02
C ARG A 199 8.96 -0.39 12.84
N LEU A 200 8.17 0.25 11.98
CA LEU A 200 6.78 -0.09 11.69
C LEU A 200 6.61 -0.37 10.19
N TYR A 201 5.83 -1.39 9.87
CA TYR A 201 5.28 -1.62 8.54
C TYR A 201 3.76 -1.52 8.65
N VAL A 202 3.18 -0.47 8.09
CA VAL A 202 1.75 -0.18 8.18
C VAL A 202 1.09 -0.38 6.82
N LEU A 203 0.10 -1.28 6.80
CA LEU A 203 -0.87 -1.41 5.72
C LEU A 203 -2.15 -0.66 6.10
N THR A 204 -2.64 0.20 5.20
CA THR A 204 -3.99 0.75 5.28
C THR A 204 -4.75 0.54 3.98
N HIS A 205 -6.07 0.64 4.01
CA HIS A 205 -6.89 0.64 2.79
C HIS A 205 -7.65 1.95 2.74
N GLY A 206 -7.39 2.77 1.70
CA GLY A 206 -7.87 4.16 1.65
C GLY A 206 -9.40 4.29 1.81
N PHE A 207 -10.16 3.28 1.37
CA PHE A 207 -11.62 3.28 1.49
C PHE A 207 -12.15 3.18 2.93
N TRP A 208 -11.30 2.89 3.92
CA TRP A 208 -11.68 2.98 5.33
C TRP A 208 -11.59 4.40 5.88
N TRP A 209 -10.94 5.34 5.18
CA TRP A 209 -10.64 6.68 5.70
C TRP A 209 -11.54 7.75 5.08
N TYR A 210 -12.04 8.67 5.91
CA TYR A 210 -13.06 9.66 5.52
C TYR A 210 -12.77 11.06 6.07
N GLU A 211 -13.38 12.11 5.50
CA GLU A 211 -13.38 13.44 6.12
C GLU A 211 -14.19 13.42 7.42
N GLN A 212 -15.34 12.74 7.41
CA GLN A 212 -16.15 12.41 8.57
C GLN A 212 -16.51 10.93 8.51
N THR A 213 -16.17 10.16 9.57
CA THR A 213 -16.38 8.72 9.57
C THR A 213 -17.87 8.36 9.59
N PRO A 214 -18.34 7.44 8.73
CA PRO A 214 -19.70 6.91 8.79
C PRO A 214 -19.85 5.82 9.86
N LEU A 215 -18.75 5.39 10.50
CA LEU A 215 -18.80 4.42 11.59
C LEU A 215 -19.49 5.06 12.79
N GLU A 216 -20.65 4.52 13.17
CA GLU A 216 -21.29 4.85 14.44
C GLU A 216 -20.37 4.34 15.56
N ASN A 217 -19.84 5.27 16.36
CA ASN A 217 -19.05 4.95 17.56
C ASN A 217 -20.02 4.43 18.64
N TYR A 218 -20.34 3.13 18.61
CA TYR A 218 -21.02 2.43 19.70
C TYR A 218 -20.03 2.02 20.79
#